data_AF-A0A8B8RIG4-F1
#
_entry.id   AF-A0A8B8RIG4-F1
#
_cell.length_a   1.000
_cell.length_b   1.000
_cell.length_c   1.000
_cell.angle_alpha   90.00
_cell.angle_beta   90.00
_cell.angle_gamma   90.00
#
_symmetry.space_group_name_H-M   'P 1'
#
loop_
_entity.id
_entity.type
_entity.pdbx_description
1 polymer ?
#
loop_
_entity_poly.entity_id
_entity_poly.type
_entity_poly.pdbx_seq_one_letter_code
_entity_poly.pdbx_strand_id
1 'polypeptide(L)'
;MENRHKVQTVESPPVTRNPDGTYSLEHTWQAEATLNRSEFACWVVQDEQPPVQANITLQAQAPSLGKGRSGHSYALKGPLQRSEQGSSIQLTFTHPGFPTGQVTVTWLKNNHKLLKSQTSIHSLVNSYNVTSSVLVPLQADDMPSLILCHVKHRSTLVFQKTISLDQYLRGKDYLSVQTG
;
A
#
# COMPACT_ATOMS: atom_id res chain seq x y z
N MET A 1 17.16 13.05 7.79
CA MET A 1 18.34 12.15 7.99
C MET A 1 17.98 10.81 7.38
N GLU A 2 18.90 10.14 6.70
CA GLU A 2 18.71 8.83 6.08
C GLU A 2 19.79 7.88 6.59
N ASN A 3 19.40 6.74 7.17
CA ASN A 3 20.32 5.72 7.68
C ASN A 3 21.41 6.31 8.59
N ARG A 4 21.01 7.24 9.45
CA ARG A 4 21.88 8.03 10.36
C ARG A 4 22.83 9.03 9.68
N HIS A 5 22.81 9.14 8.36
CA HIS A 5 23.52 10.15 7.60
C HIS A 5 22.66 11.42 7.44
N LYS A 6 23.29 12.57 7.68
CA LYS A 6 22.64 13.87 7.46
C LYS A 6 22.46 14.08 5.96
N VAL A 7 21.21 14.26 5.55
CA VAL A 7 20.87 14.57 4.15
C VAL A 7 21.08 16.06 3.95
N GLN A 8 21.75 16.44 2.85
CA GLN A 8 21.92 17.85 2.50
C GLN A 8 20.56 18.45 2.15
N THR A 9 20.17 19.46 2.92
CA THR A 9 18.94 20.21 2.69
C THR A 9 19.25 21.39 1.78
N VAL A 10 18.74 21.39 0.55
CA VAL A 10 19.09 22.39 -0.47
C VAL A 10 18.33 23.72 -0.28
N GLU A 11 17.17 23.68 0.38
CA GLU A 11 16.36 24.87 0.70
C GLU A 11 15.81 24.83 2.13
N SER A 12 15.78 25.98 2.79
CA SER A 12 15.10 26.15 4.08
C SER A 12 13.58 26.00 3.91
N PRO A 13 12.90 25.23 4.76
CA PRO A 13 11.46 25.03 4.65
C PRO A 13 10.69 26.36 4.81
N PRO A 14 9.61 26.59 4.05
CA PRO A 14 8.78 27.78 4.18
C PRO A 14 8.09 27.83 5.55
N VAL A 15 8.07 29.02 6.14
CA VAL A 15 7.37 29.32 7.40
C VAL A 15 6.00 29.91 7.08
N THR A 16 4.94 29.28 7.60
CA THR A 16 3.57 29.78 7.50
C THR A 16 3.08 30.24 8.86
N ARG A 17 2.55 31.47 8.95
CA ARG A 17 1.89 31.95 10.18
C ARG A 17 0.42 31.55 10.16
N ASN A 18 0.00 30.84 11.21
CA ASN A 18 -1.36 30.35 11.35
C ASN A 18 -2.29 31.43 11.94
N PRO A 19 -3.62 31.35 11.70
CA PRO A 19 -4.59 32.32 12.23
C PRO A 19 -4.67 32.36 13.77
N ASP A 20 -4.31 31.25 14.42
CA ASP A 20 -4.25 31.10 15.88
C ASP A 20 -2.99 31.74 16.51
N GLY A 21 -2.11 32.33 15.68
CA GLY A 21 -0.87 32.98 16.13
C GLY A 21 0.34 32.04 16.21
N THR A 22 0.20 30.75 15.90
CA THR A 22 1.31 29.80 15.85
C THR A 22 2.01 29.82 14.48
N TYR A 23 3.14 29.11 14.35
CA TYR A 23 3.88 28.97 13.10
C TYR A 23 3.97 27.50 12.69
N SER A 24 3.80 27.24 11.40
CA SER A 24 3.96 25.91 10.78
C SER A 24 5.13 25.94 9.80
N LEU A 25 5.98 24.91 9.87
CA LEU A 25 7.04 24.64 8.91
C LEU A 25 6.74 23.31 8.23
N GLU A 26 6.79 23.27 6.91
CA GLU A 26 6.65 22.03 6.14
C GLU A 26 7.92 21.79 5.31
N HIS A 27 8.45 20.58 5.38
CA HIS A 27 9.61 20.17 4.60
C HIS A 27 9.32 18.87 3.87
N THR A 28 9.40 18.90 2.54
CA THR A 28 9.20 17.71 1.71
C THR A 28 10.52 17.32 1.09
N TRP A 29 10.94 16.07 1.35
CA TRP A 29 12.15 15.51 0.77
C TRP A 29 11.83 14.22 0.01
N GLN A 30 12.41 14.07 -1.18
CA GLN A 30 12.19 12.93 -2.07
C GLN A 30 13.29 11.88 -1.89
N ALA A 31 12.90 10.61 -1.75
CA ALA A 31 13.79 9.47 -1.59
C ALA A 31 13.44 8.39 -2.61
N GLU A 32 14.46 7.71 -3.13
CA GLU A 32 14.25 6.51 -3.94
C GLU A 32 14.03 5.28 -3.05
N ALA A 33 13.03 4.47 -3.38
CA ALA A 33 12.80 3.22 -2.67
C ALA A 33 13.73 2.12 -3.19
N THR A 34 14.60 1.61 -2.33
CA THR A 34 15.49 0.48 -2.65
C THR A 34 15.00 -0.81 -1.98
N LEU A 35 15.49 -1.97 -2.45
CA LEU A 35 15.16 -3.27 -1.84
C LEU A 35 15.64 -3.37 -0.38
N ASN A 36 16.65 -2.57 -0.03
CA ASN A 36 17.19 -2.46 1.31
C ASN A 36 16.31 -1.53 2.15
N ARG A 37 16.04 -1.96 3.39
CA ARG A 37 15.33 -1.13 4.36
C ARG A 37 16.16 0.12 4.64
N SER A 38 15.57 1.28 4.39
CA SER A 38 16.13 2.57 4.74
C SER A 38 15.32 3.22 5.86
N GLU A 39 15.99 3.75 6.87
CA GLU A 39 15.38 4.46 8.00
C GLU A 39 15.58 5.97 7.83
N PHE A 40 14.47 6.71 7.89
CA PHE A 40 14.46 8.16 7.81
C PHE A 40 14.03 8.73 9.14
N ALA A 41 14.78 9.71 9.62
CA ALA A 41 14.46 10.46 10.83
C ALA A 41 14.31 11.95 10.49
N CYS A 42 13.17 12.51 10.88
CA CYS A 42 12.93 13.94 10.90
C CYS A 42 13.24 14.45 12.31
N TRP A 43 14.13 15.43 12.41
CA TRP A 43 14.53 16.06 13.67
C TRP A 43 14.10 17.53 13.63
N VAL A 44 13.33 17.94 14.63
CA VAL A 44 12.91 19.33 14.84
C VAL A 44 13.69 19.86 16.03
N VAL A 45 14.50 20.89 15.79
CA VAL A 45 15.30 21.56 16.80
C VAL A 45 14.78 22.99 16.93
N GLN A 46 14.42 23.41 18.14
CA GLN A 46 13.92 24.75 18.42
C GLN A 46 14.63 25.26 19.67
N ASP A 47 15.55 26.21 19.51
CA ASP A 47 16.30 26.90 20.58
C ASP A 47 16.70 25.98 21.77
N GLU A 48 16.34 26.37 23.00
CA GLU A 48 16.65 25.68 24.27
C GLU A 48 15.79 24.42 24.51
N GLN A 49 14.95 24.02 23.55
CA GLN A 49 14.05 22.89 23.69
C GLN A 49 14.72 21.58 23.23
N PRO A 50 14.47 20.46 23.92
CA PRO A 50 15.03 19.17 23.51
C PRO A 50 14.52 18.80 22.11
N PRO A 51 15.39 18.29 21.24
CA PRO A 51 15.05 17.99 19.85
C PRO A 51 14.00 16.88 19.78
N VAL A 52 12.95 17.11 19.00
CA VAL A 52 11.88 16.14 18.77
C VAL A 52 12.18 15.36 17.50
N GLN A 53 11.98 14.03 17.52
CA GLN A 53 12.19 13.18 16.34
C GLN A 53 10.97 12.34 15.97
N ALA A 54 10.81 12.10 14.67
CA ALA A 54 9.88 11.13 14.11
C ALA A 54 10.59 10.27 13.06
N ASN A 55 10.36 8.96 13.11
CA ASN A 55 11.07 7.98 12.28
C ASN A 55 10.09 7.27 11.33
N ILE A 56 10.53 7.03 10.10
CA ILE A 56 9.79 6.27 9.09
C ILE A 56 10.75 5.35 8.33
N THR A 57 10.30 4.17 7.96
CA THR A 57 11.11 3.21 7.18
C THR A 57 10.57 3.06 5.78
N LEU A 58 11.44 3.13 4.77
CA LEU A 58 11.12 2.87 3.37
C LEU A 58 11.77 1.56 2.92
N GLN A 59 11.02 0.73 2.21
CA GLN A 59 11.56 -0.47 1.57
C GLN A 59 10.74 -0.79 0.32
N ALA A 60 11.41 -0.90 -0.83
CA ALA A 60 10.81 -1.41 -2.05
C ALA A 60 10.56 -2.91 -1.90
N GLN A 61 9.33 -3.33 -2.22
CA GLN A 61 8.99 -4.74 -2.28
C GLN A 61 9.15 -5.19 -3.73
N ALA A 62 9.99 -6.21 -3.97
CA ALA A 62 10.01 -6.87 -5.27
C ALA A 62 8.60 -7.38 -5.63
N PRO A 63 8.20 -7.37 -6.91
CA PRO A 63 7.02 -8.09 -7.35
C PRO A 63 7.23 -9.58 -7.05
N SER A 64 6.68 -10.05 -5.95
CA SER A 64 6.81 -11.45 -5.56
C SER A 64 5.88 -12.30 -6.42
N LEU A 65 6.42 -12.87 -7.49
CA LEU A 65 5.83 -14.00 -8.18
C LEU A 65 5.89 -15.23 -7.25
N GLY A 66 4.74 -15.60 -6.70
CA GLY A 66 4.50 -16.95 -6.16
C GLY A 66 5.13 -17.30 -4.80
N LYS A 67 4.27 -17.74 -3.88
CA LYS A 67 4.59 -18.62 -2.73
C LYS A 67 5.59 -18.06 -1.70
N GLY A 68 5.15 -17.08 -0.92
CA GLY A 68 5.80 -16.71 0.34
C GLY A 68 5.24 -17.48 1.53
N ARG A 69 6.02 -18.42 2.09
CA ARG A 69 5.91 -18.83 3.50
C ARG A 69 6.41 -17.65 4.35
N SER A 70 5.49 -16.86 4.89
CA SER A 70 5.75 -15.79 5.86
C SER A 70 5.03 -16.15 7.16
N GLY A 71 5.65 -15.93 8.31
CA GLY A 71 5.19 -16.36 9.65
C GLY A 71 3.86 -15.74 10.13
N HIS A 72 3.13 -15.04 9.26
CA HIS A 72 1.78 -14.52 9.46
C HIS A 72 0.93 -15.10 8.33
N SER A 73 -0.01 -15.99 8.65
CA SER A 73 -0.69 -16.90 7.70
C SER A 73 -1.79 -16.23 6.86
N TYR A 74 -1.57 -15.01 6.39
CA TYR A 74 -2.46 -14.38 5.42
C TYR A 74 -2.19 -14.91 4.01
N ALA A 75 -3.24 -14.93 3.20
CA ALA A 75 -3.20 -15.31 1.80
C ALA A 75 -3.90 -14.24 0.97
N LEU A 76 -3.23 -13.79 -0.09
CA LEU A 76 -3.81 -12.92 -1.09
C LEU A 76 -3.80 -13.67 -2.42
N LYS A 77 -4.97 -13.85 -3.02
CA LYS A 77 -5.19 -14.63 -4.24
C LYS A 77 -5.80 -13.73 -5.31
N GLY A 78 -5.35 -13.93 -6.55
CA GLY A 78 -5.93 -13.36 -7.75
C GLY A 78 -5.99 -14.41 -8.86
N PRO A 79 -6.56 -14.08 -10.03
CA PRO A 79 -6.58 -15.00 -11.16
C PRO A 79 -5.16 -15.31 -11.62
N LEU A 80 -4.92 -16.57 -11.98
CA LEU A 80 -3.62 -17.00 -12.51
C LEU A 80 -3.40 -16.53 -13.95
N GLN A 81 -4.50 -16.40 -14.70
CA GLN A 81 -4.48 -15.98 -16.10
C GLN A 81 -4.75 -14.47 -16.21
N ARG A 82 -4.06 -13.86 -17.18
CA ARG A 82 -4.33 -12.49 -17.62
C ARG A 82 -5.69 -12.42 -18.29
N SER A 83 -6.38 -11.31 -18.11
CA SER A 83 -7.72 -11.05 -18.63
C SER A 83 -7.69 -9.89 -19.63
N GLU A 84 -8.65 -9.91 -20.56
CA GLU A 84 -8.82 -8.86 -21.56
C GLU A 84 -9.28 -7.54 -20.93
N GLN A 85 -9.05 -6.45 -21.64
CA GLN A 85 -9.61 -5.14 -21.32
C GLN A 85 -11.15 -5.21 -21.36
N GLY A 86 -11.82 -4.53 -20.43
CA GLY A 86 -13.28 -4.56 -20.28
C GLY A 86 -13.81 -5.74 -19.44
N SER A 87 -12.96 -6.68 -19.05
CA SER A 87 -13.33 -7.77 -18.14
C SER A 87 -13.26 -7.33 -16.66
N SER A 88 -13.55 -8.26 -15.73
CA SER A 88 -13.38 -8.04 -14.30
C SER A 88 -12.65 -9.22 -13.67
N ILE A 89 -11.70 -8.92 -12.79
CA ILE A 89 -10.96 -9.93 -12.02
C ILE A 89 -11.43 -9.96 -10.57
N GLN A 90 -11.31 -11.11 -9.93
CA GLN A 90 -11.59 -11.24 -8.50
C GLN A 90 -10.28 -11.33 -7.71
N LEU A 91 -10.12 -10.44 -6.75
CA LEU A 91 -9.05 -10.51 -5.76
C LEU A 91 -9.63 -10.95 -4.42
N THR A 92 -8.93 -11.85 -3.72
CA THR A 92 -9.37 -12.43 -2.46
C THR A 92 -8.25 -12.32 -1.42
N PHE A 93 -8.53 -11.67 -0.30
CA PHE A 93 -7.71 -11.65 0.89
C PHE A 93 -8.29 -12.61 1.93
N THR A 94 -7.44 -13.43 2.55
CA THR A 94 -7.78 -14.32 3.65
C THR A 94 -6.76 -14.16 4.75
N HIS A 95 -7.20 -13.98 5.99
CA HIS A 95 -6.30 -13.92 7.14
C HIS A 95 -6.97 -14.60 8.34
N PRO A 96 -6.37 -15.68 8.87
CA PRO A 96 -6.86 -16.35 10.07
C PRO A 96 -6.33 -15.68 11.33
N GLY A 97 -6.93 -15.96 12.49
CA GLY A 97 -6.29 -15.63 13.77
C GLY A 97 -6.49 -14.20 14.28
N PHE A 98 -7.51 -13.46 13.82
CA PHE A 98 -7.85 -12.18 14.47
C PHE A 98 -8.40 -12.43 15.87
N PRO A 99 -8.05 -11.60 16.88
CA PRO A 99 -8.51 -11.80 18.24
C PRO A 99 -10.00 -11.44 18.43
N THR A 100 -10.55 -10.58 17.57
CA THR A 100 -11.98 -10.22 17.58
C THR A 100 -12.52 -10.07 16.16
N GLY A 101 -13.83 -10.22 15.97
CA GLY A 101 -14.50 -9.98 14.69
C GLY A 101 -14.57 -8.50 14.24
N GLN A 102 -14.07 -7.54 15.03
CA GLN A 102 -14.00 -6.12 14.64
C GLN A 102 -12.89 -5.87 13.60
N VAL A 103 -13.04 -6.42 12.39
CA VAL A 103 -12.07 -6.27 11.30
C VAL A 103 -12.74 -5.60 10.11
N THR A 104 -12.08 -4.60 9.54
CA THR A 104 -12.52 -3.90 8.33
C THR A 104 -11.49 -4.09 7.24
N VAL A 105 -11.90 -4.70 6.13
CA VAL A 105 -11.08 -4.80 4.91
C VAL A 105 -11.58 -3.78 3.90
N THR A 106 -10.67 -2.96 3.39
CA THR A 106 -10.94 -1.94 2.39
C THR A 106 -10.06 -2.18 1.18
N TRP A 107 -10.68 -2.22 0.01
CA TRP A 107 -9.97 -2.31 -1.26
C TRP A 107 -10.03 -0.94 -1.94
N LEU A 108 -8.88 -0.44 -2.37
CA LEU A 108 -8.79 0.83 -3.10
C LEU A 108 -8.11 0.60 -4.44
N LYS A 109 -8.63 1.22 -5.50
CA LYS A 109 -8.00 1.30 -6.81
C LYS A 109 -7.54 2.73 -7.04
N ASN A 110 -6.24 2.95 -7.18
CA ASN A 110 -5.66 4.30 -7.30
C ASN A 110 -6.18 5.24 -6.19
N ASN A 111 -6.19 4.75 -4.94
CA ASN A 111 -6.73 5.41 -3.74
C ASN A 111 -8.24 5.66 -3.71
N HIS A 112 -9.00 5.22 -4.71
CA HIS A 112 -10.47 5.26 -4.70
C HIS A 112 -11.05 3.95 -4.17
N LYS A 113 -11.93 4.03 -3.17
CA LYS A 113 -12.56 2.85 -2.57
C LYS A 113 -13.40 2.08 -3.58
N LEU A 114 -13.17 0.77 -3.68
CA LEU A 114 -13.98 -0.13 -4.49
C LEU A 114 -15.27 -0.50 -3.73
N LEU A 115 -16.42 -0.22 -4.34
CA LEU A 115 -17.73 -0.42 -3.71
C LEU A 115 -18.22 -1.88 -3.75
N LYS A 116 -17.74 -2.68 -4.71
CA LYS A 116 -18.14 -4.09 -4.90
C LYS A 116 -17.26 -5.07 -4.12
N SER A 117 -16.92 -4.73 -2.88
CA SER A 117 -16.18 -5.61 -1.97
C SER A 117 -17.12 -6.35 -1.02
N GLN A 118 -16.91 -7.65 -0.84
CA GLN A 118 -17.60 -8.49 0.14
C GLN A 118 -16.62 -8.98 1.20
N THR A 119 -16.99 -8.89 2.48
CA THR A 119 -16.16 -9.40 3.59
C THR A 119 -16.98 -10.35 4.45
N SER A 120 -16.43 -11.53 4.70
CA SER A 120 -17.00 -12.59 5.54
C SER A 120 -16.07 -12.85 6.72
N ILE A 121 -16.65 -12.92 7.91
CA ILE A 121 -15.93 -13.16 9.16
C ILE A 121 -16.45 -14.46 9.76
N HIS A 122 -15.58 -15.45 9.89
CA HIS A 122 -15.89 -16.76 10.45
C HIS A 122 -15.31 -16.85 11.86
N SER A 123 -16.18 -16.97 12.86
CA SER A 123 -15.78 -17.20 14.25
C SER A 123 -15.27 -18.63 14.44
N LEU A 124 -14.10 -18.74 15.07
CA LEU A 124 -13.50 -19.98 15.56
C LEU A 124 -13.48 -19.96 17.09
N VAL A 125 -13.01 -21.05 17.72
CA VAL A 125 -13.05 -21.21 19.19
C VAL A 125 -12.34 -20.07 19.94
N ASN A 126 -11.20 -19.60 19.43
CA ASN A 126 -10.36 -18.58 20.08
C ASN A 126 -9.92 -17.46 19.14
N SER A 127 -10.44 -17.43 17.91
CA SER A 127 -10.02 -16.46 16.89
C SER A 127 -11.07 -16.29 15.80
N TYR A 128 -10.82 -15.32 14.91
CA TYR A 128 -11.69 -15.01 13.79
C TYR A 128 -10.90 -15.11 12.49
N ASN A 129 -11.46 -15.84 11.52
CA ASN A 129 -10.93 -15.91 10.18
C ASN A 129 -11.67 -14.91 9.30
N VAL A 130 -10.93 -14.04 8.63
CA VAL A 130 -11.50 -13.00 7.77
C VAL A 130 -11.17 -13.33 6.33
N THR A 131 -12.19 -13.36 5.48
CA THR A 131 -12.06 -13.48 4.03
C THR A 131 -12.75 -12.31 3.38
N SER A 132 -12.05 -11.59 2.51
CA SER A 132 -12.60 -10.47 1.76
C SER A 132 -12.31 -10.64 0.28
N SER A 133 -13.32 -10.45 -0.56
CA SER A 133 -13.22 -10.56 -2.01
C SER A 133 -13.71 -9.27 -2.66
N VAL A 134 -13.06 -8.86 -3.75
CA VAL A 134 -13.48 -7.69 -4.54
C VAL A 134 -13.41 -8.01 -6.03
N LEU A 135 -14.43 -7.55 -6.77
CA LEU A 135 -14.41 -7.55 -8.23
C LEU A 135 -13.81 -6.23 -8.72
N VAL A 136 -12.72 -6.32 -9.48
CA VAL A 136 -12.01 -5.18 -10.04
C VAL A 136 -12.23 -5.14 -11.55
N PRO A 137 -12.95 -4.13 -12.08
CA PRO A 137 -13.06 -3.94 -13.52
C PRO A 137 -11.71 -3.48 -14.09
N LEU A 138 -11.33 -4.10 -15.20
CA LEU A 138 -10.09 -3.84 -15.92
C LEU A 138 -10.37 -2.96 -17.14
N GLN A 139 -9.68 -1.82 -17.22
CA GLN A 139 -9.73 -0.88 -18.34
C GLN A 139 -8.37 -0.82 -19.05
N ALA A 140 -8.32 -0.24 -20.25
CA ALA A 140 -7.10 -0.19 -21.07
C ALA A 140 -5.97 0.63 -20.41
N ASP A 141 -6.36 1.68 -19.69
CA ASP A 141 -5.51 2.60 -18.94
C ASP A 141 -5.13 2.08 -17.55
N ASP A 142 -5.57 0.87 -17.18
CA ASP A 142 -5.29 0.29 -15.86
C ASP A 142 -3.93 -0.42 -15.75
N MET A 143 -3.10 -0.43 -16.80
CA MET A 143 -1.75 -1.01 -16.69
C MET A 143 -0.93 -0.43 -15.53
N PRO A 144 -0.83 0.90 -15.33
CA PRO A 144 -0.15 1.45 -14.16
C PRO A 144 -1.01 1.45 -12.87
N SER A 145 -2.26 0.98 -12.93
CA SER A 145 -3.18 1.07 -11.79
C SER A 145 -2.77 0.09 -10.68
N LEU A 146 -2.90 0.56 -9.44
CA LEU A 146 -2.57 -0.19 -8.24
C LEU A 146 -3.82 -0.46 -7.40
N ILE A 147 -3.95 -1.68 -6.90
CA ILE A 147 -4.93 -2.07 -5.90
C ILE A 147 -4.28 -2.13 -4.53
N LEU A 148 -4.84 -1.40 -3.57
CA LEU A 148 -4.44 -1.40 -2.18
C LEU A 148 -5.44 -2.20 -1.34
N CYS A 149 -4.96 -3.24 -0.67
CA CYS A 149 -5.71 -3.95 0.36
C CYS A 149 -5.33 -3.38 1.73
N HIS A 150 -6.27 -2.71 2.38
CA HIS A 150 -6.14 -2.11 3.72
C HIS A 150 -6.97 -2.90 4.71
N VAL A 151 -6.34 -3.39 5.77
CA VAL A 151 -7.02 -4.13 6.83
C VAL A 151 -6.81 -3.43 8.15
N LYS A 152 -7.92 -3.02 8.76
CA LYS A 152 -7.96 -2.45 10.10
C LYS A 152 -8.58 -3.44 11.06
N HIS A 153 -7.97 -3.60 12.22
CA HIS A 153 -8.59 -4.26 13.36
C HIS A 153 -8.98 -3.18 14.36
N ARG A 154 -10.29 -3.08 14.63
CA ARG A 154 -10.94 -1.98 15.34
C ARG A 154 -10.71 -0.66 14.58
N SER A 155 -9.69 0.10 14.97
CA SER A 155 -9.31 1.36 14.31
C SER A 155 -7.83 1.38 13.87
N THR A 156 -7.07 0.34 14.19
CA THR A 156 -5.63 0.26 13.93
C THR A 156 -5.38 -0.45 12.61
N LEU A 157 -4.53 0.13 11.77
CA LEU A 157 -4.04 -0.53 10.56
C LEU A 157 -3.12 -1.69 10.95
N VAL A 158 -3.51 -2.91 10.59
CA VAL A 158 -2.79 -4.14 10.95
C VAL A 158 -2.18 -4.83 9.74
N PHE A 159 -2.70 -4.55 8.54
CA PHE A 159 -2.14 -5.07 7.30
C PHE A 159 -2.41 -4.11 6.14
N GLN A 160 -1.41 -3.97 5.28
CA GLN A 160 -1.49 -3.23 4.04
C GLN A 160 -0.66 -3.93 2.96
N LYS A 161 -1.25 -4.15 1.78
CA LYS A 161 -0.52 -4.69 0.63
C LYS A 161 -1.01 -4.08 -0.67
N THR A 162 -0.05 -3.73 -1.54
CA THR A 162 -0.29 -3.22 -2.88
C THR A 162 -0.17 -4.34 -3.90
N ILE A 163 -1.04 -4.31 -4.90
CA ILE A 163 -1.17 -5.29 -5.98
C ILE A 163 -1.20 -4.51 -7.27
N SER A 164 -0.27 -4.76 -8.17
CA SER A 164 -0.24 -4.11 -9.48
C SER A 164 -1.23 -4.78 -10.44
N LEU A 165 -1.96 -4.01 -11.25
CA LEU A 165 -2.90 -4.54 -12.23
C LEU A 165 -2.23 -4.97 -13.55
N ASP A 166 -1.02 -4.50 -13.83
CA ASP A 166 -0.20 -4.92 -14.98
C ASP A 166 -0.06 -6.43 -15.10
N GLN A 167 0.03 -7.16 -13.98
CA GLN A 167 0.17 -8.61 -13.95
C GLN A 167 -1.12 -9.35 -14.37
N TYR A 168 -2.27 -8.67 -14.36
CA TYR A 168 -3.58 -9.26 -14.69
C TYR A 168 -4.13 -8.81 -16.03
N LEU A 169 -3.62 -7.74 -16.61
CA LEU A 169 -4.01 -7.29 -17.94
C LEU A 169 -3.26 -8.06 -19.02
N ARG A 170 -3.95 -8.51 -20.07
CA ARG A 170 -3.26 -8.94 -21.30
C ARG A 170 -2.70 -7.70 -21.99
N GLY A 171 -1.39 -7.71 -22.26
CA GLY A 171 -0.78 -6.68 -23.11
C GLY A 171 -1.39 -6.77 -24.51
N LYS A 172 -1.57 -5.63 -25.19
CA LYS A 172 -1.75 -5.68 -26.64
C LYS A 172 -0.46 -6.24 -27.21
N ASP A 173 -0.47 -7.51 -27.60
CA ASP A 173 0.48 -8.00 -28.59
C ASP A 173 0.22 -7.13 -29.82
N TYR A 174 1.09 -6.16 -30.07
CA TYR A 174 1.11 -5.48 -31.36
C TYR A 174 1.41 -6.57 -32.39
N LEU A 175 0.36 -7.06 -33.05
CA LEU A 175 0.49 -7.88 -34.24
C LEU A 175 1.31 -7.07 -35.24
N SER A 176 2.61 -7.33 -35.31
CA SER A 176 3.45 -6.90 -36.42
C SER A 176 2.97 -7.67 -37.64
N VAL A 177 2.09 -7.05 -38.42
CA VAL A 177 1.77 -7.51 -39.77
C VAL A 177 3.05 -7.40 -40.57
N GLN A 178 3.77 -8.51 -40.75
CA GLN A 178 4.74 -8.62 -41.82
C GLN A 178 3.96 -8.87 -43.11
N THR A 179 3.74 -7.80 -43.87
CA THR A 179 3.39 -7.92 -45.29
C THR A 179 4.64 -8.38 -46.03
N GLY A 180 4.57 -9.56 -46.64
CA GLY A 180 5.46 -10.02 -47.70
C GLY A 180 4.69 -10.09 -49.01
#